data_AF-A0A7S3ZZN4-F1
#
_entry.id   AF-A0A7S3ZZN4-F1
#
_cell.length_a   1.000
_cell.length_b   1.000
_cell.length_c   1.000
_cell.angle_alpha   90.00
_cell.angle_beta   90.00
_cell.angle_gamma   90.00
#
_symmetry.space_group_name_H-M   'P 1'
#
loop_
_entity.id
_entity.type
_entity.pdbx_description
1 polymer ?
#
loop_
_entity_poly.entity_id
_entity_poly.type
_entity_poly.pdbx_seq_one_letter_code
_entity_poly.pdbx_strand_id
1 'polypeptide(L)'
;SAAEATYGHISTWATGGVTDMEELFEDASSFNEDIGEWDISGVTTMEDMFRGASAFDQDLGWCVAYDVDTEDAFSSTPCESTSCSVEQRSDCPTGNVMTDSNIGTAVAAWLADATTAETTYGHISTWATGGVTDMSWLFCGRQDWMEGDSWWDDCVLSTSSFNEDIGAWDT
;
A
#
# COMPACT_ATOMS: atom_id res chain seq x y z
N SER A 1 -8.95 16.32 22.38
CA SER A 1 -8.53 15.82 23.71
C SER A 1 -7.06 16.20 24.00
N ALA A 2 -6.49 15.87 25.18
CA ALA A 2 -5.06 16.10 25.45
C ALA A 2 -4.14 15.25 24.55
N ALA A 3 -4.63 14.07 24.12
CA ALA A 3 -3.95 13.22 23.15
C ALA A 3 -3.92 13.87 21.77
N GLU A 4 -5.04 14.39 21.26
CA GLU A 4 -5.07 15.11 19.97
C GLU A 4 -4.10 16.30 19.92
N ALA A 5 -3.97 17.04 21.03
CA ALA A 5 -3.04 18.16 21.10
C ALA A 5 -1.56 17.73 21.03
N THR A 6 -1.26 16.47 21.35
CA THR A 6 0.10 15.93 21.41
C THR A 6 0.45 15.11 20.15
N TYR A 7 -0.51 14.33 19.64
CA TYR A 7 -0.31 13.33 18.60
C TYR A 7 -1.10 13.59 17.32
N GLY A 8 -1.85 14.70 17.26
CA GLY A 8 -2.78 14.96 16.17
C GLY A 8 -4.04 14.09 16.28
N HIS A 9 -4.99 14.37 15.38
CA HIS A 9 -6.18 13.53 15.23
C HIS A 9 -5.80 12.19 14.61
N ILE A 10 -6.44 11.10 15.03
CA ILE A 10 -6.11 9.74 14.58
C ILE A 10 -6.23 9.58 13.05
N SER A 11 -7.19 10.30 12.44
CA SER A 11 -7.37 10.33 10.98
C SER A 11 -6.16 10.86 10.20
N THR A 12 -5.22 11.55 10.87
CA THR A 12 -4.04 12.17 10.23
C THR A 12 -2.73 11.41 10.48
N TRP A 13 -2.80 10.24 11.12
CA TRP A 13 -1.62 9.45 11.40
C TRP A 13 -1.03 8.84 10.13
N ALA A 14 0.30 8.82 10.05
CA ALA A 14 1.02 8.20 8.94
C ALA A 14 1.18 6.70 9.21
N THR A 15 0.45 5.86 8.48
CA THR A 15 0.38 4.40 8.69
C THR A 15 1.08 3.57 7.61
N GLY A 16 1.65 4.18 6.56
CA GLY A 16 2.20 3.46 5.39
C GLY A 16 3.42 2.57 5.65
N GLY A 17 3.94 2.53 6.88
CA GLY A 17 4.97 1.58 7.31
C GLY A 17 4.47 0.48 8.26
N VAL A 18 3.16 0.44 8.54
CA VAL A 18 2.54 -0.54 9.43
C VAL A 18 2.21 -1.80 8.64
N THR A 19 2.69 -2.95 9.12
CA THR A 19 2.43 -4.26 8.50
C THR A 19 1.40 -5.09 9.27
N ASP A 20 1.15 -4.74 10.53
CA ASP A 20 0.33 -5.51 11.45
C ASP A 20 -0.66 -4.55 12.14
N MET A 21 -1.95 -4.78 11.89
CA MET A 21 -3.06 -4.04 12.51
C MET A 21 -4.00 -4.98 13.27
N GLU A 22 -3.52 -6.18 13.65
CA GLU A 22 -4.28 -7.16 14.44
C GLU A 22 -4.80 -6.54 15.75
N GLU A 23 -6.08 -6.80 16.08
CA GLU A 23 -6.75 -6.40 17.32
C GLU A 23 -6.71 -4.88 17.68
N LEU A 24 -6.34 -3.99 16.74
CA LEU A 24 -6.01 -2.58 17.05
C LEU A 24 -7.14 -1.81 17.75
N PHE A 25 -8.40 -2.10 17.40
CA PHE A 25 -9.61 -1.54 17.99
C PHE A 25 -10.56 -2.62 18.53
N GLU A 26 -10.02 -3.79 18.90
CA GLU A 26 -10.81 -4.85 19.50
C GLU A 26 -11.53 -4.34 20.77
N ASP A 27 -12.82 -4.64 20.87
CA ASP A 27 -13.71 -4.26 21.98
C ASP A 27 -13.76 -2.74 22.27
N ALA A 28 -13.25 -1.90 21.36
CA ALA A 28 -13.32 -0.45 21.45
C ALA A 28 -14.75 0.02 21.12
N SER A 29 -15.71 -0.31 21.98
CA SER A 29 -17.14 -0.21 21.72
C SER A 29 -17.65 1.19 21.37
N SER A 30 -16.88 2.24 21.69
CA SER A 30 -17.22 3.64 21.39
C SER A 30 -16.42 4.22 20.21
N PHE A 31 -15.52 3.46 19.61
CA PHE A 31 -14.70 3.93 18.49
C PHE A 31 -15.55 4.04 17.22
N ASN A 32 -15.51 5.21 16.58
CA ASN A 32 -16.21 5.49 15.32
C ASN A 32 -15.56 6.67 14.58
N GLU A 33 -14.23 6.83 14.72
CA GLU A 33 -13.51 7.91 14.04
C GLU A 33 -13.27 7.52 12.58
N ASP A 34 -13.38 8.50 11.67
CA ASP A 34 -13.06 8.30 10.26
C ASP A 34 -11.54 8.13 10.08
N ILE A 35 -11.15 6.98 9.57
CA ILE A 35 -9.77 6.60 9.27
C ILE A 35 -9.61 6.12 7.82
N GLY A 36 -10.57 6.42 6.94
CA GLY A 36 -10.51 6.00 5.54
C GLY A 36 -9.26 6.51 4.79
N GLU A 37 -8.65 7.60 5.27
CA GLU A 37 -7.41 8.17 4.72
C GLU A 37 -6.12 7.44 5.13
N TRP A 38 -6.20 6.41 5.98
CA TRP A 38 -5.03 5.63 6.36
C TRP A 38 -4.45 4.86 5.16
N ASP A 39 -3.12 4.90 5.08
CA ASP A 39 -2.37 4.06 4.15
C ASP A 39 -2.22 2.65 4.76
N ILE A 40 -2.96 1.70 4.21
CA ILE A 40 -2.98 0.28 4.61
C ILE A 40 -2.22 -0.63 3.64
N SER A 41 -1.54 -0.06 2.65
CA SER A 41 -0.97 -0.80 1.52
C SER A 41 0.16 -1.78 1.91
N GLY A 42 0.82 -1.53 3.05
CA GLY A 42 1.83 -2.41 3.63
C GLY A 42 1.29 -3.42 4.64
N VAL A 43 -0.01 -3.37 4.97
CA VAL A 43 -0.62 -4.22 6.01
C VAL A 43 -0.77 -5.64 5.49
N THR A 44 -0.34 -6.62 6.29
CA THR A 44 -0.44 -8.06 5.99
C THR A 44 -1.49 -8.77 6.84
N THR A 45 -1.93 -8.15 7.95
CA THR A 45 -3.01 -8.67 8.79
C THR A 45 -3.83 -7.55 9.42
N MET A 46 -5.14 -7.75 9.45
CA MET A 46 -6.17 -6.96 10.12
C MET A 46 -7.11 -7.88 10.93
N GLU A 47 -6.64 -9.07 11.31
CA GLU A 47 -7.40 -10.02 12.12
C GLU A 47 -7.97 -9.32 13.36
N ASP A 48 -9.27 -9.50 13.62
CA ASP A 48 -9.99 -8.92 14.76
C ASP A 48 -9.90 -7.38 14.91
N MET A 49 -9.42 -6.64 13.91
CA MET A 49 -9.08 -5.21 14.04
C MET A 49 -10.20 -4.35 14.66
N PHE A 50 -11.46 -4.57 14.27
CA PHE A 50 -12.64 -3.90 14.83
C PHE A 50 -13.60 -4.87 15.52
N ARG A 51 -13.17 -6.09 15.87
CA ARG A 51 -14.05 -7.06 16.53
C ARG A 51 -14.63 -6.44 17.80
N GLY A 52 -15.96 -6.40 17.92
CA GLY A 52 -16.64 -5.83 19.09
C GLY A 52 -16.68 -4.30 19.15
N ALA A 53 -16.16 -3.59 18.14
CA ALA A 53 -16.29 -2.13 18.01
C ALA A 53 -17.72 -1.73 17.59
N SER A 54 -18.68 -1.94 18.49
CA SER A 54 -20.12 -1.86 18.22
C SER A 54 -20.66 -0.48 17.77
N ALA A 55 -19.84 0.57 17.82
CA ALA A 55 -20.17 1.89 17.29
C ALA A 55 -19.57 2.19 15.90
N PHE A 56 -18.67 1.33 15.40
CA PHE A 56 -17.90 1.60 14.18
C PHE A 56 -18.73 1.39 12.92
N ASP A 57 -19.00 2.47 12.20
CA ASP A 57 -19.84 2.50 11.00
C ASP A 57 -19.30 3.55 10.01
N GLN A 58 -18.01 3.48 9.71
CA GLN A 58 -17.34 4.38 8.77
C GLN A 58 -17.22 3.75 7.39
N ASP A 59 -17.22 4.60 6.37
CA ASP A 59 -16.91 4.19 5.00
C ASP A 59 -15.39 4.26 4.79
N LEU A 60 -14.72 3.12 4.82
CA LEU A 60 -13.26 3.08 4.76
C LEU A 60 -12.75 3.23 3.32
N GLY A 61 -13.48 2.70 2.33
CA GLY A 61 -13.06 2.70 0.92
C GLY A 61 -11.69 2.03 0.67
N TRP A 62 -11.20 1.23 1.60
CA TRP A 62 -9.89 0.59 1.50
C TRP A 62 -9.90 -0.54 0.47
N CYS A 63 -8.82 -0.60 -0.31
CA CYS A 63 -8.51 -1.75 -1.15
C CYS A 63 -7.52 -2.63 -0.41
N VAL A 64 -7.94 -3.84 -0.05
CA VAL A 64 -7.11 -4.80 0.69
C VAL A 64 -6.66 -5.92 -0.25
N ALA A 65 -5.37 -6.25 -0.27
CA ALA A 65 -4.89 -7.35 -1.11
C ALA A 65 -5.45 -8.70 -0.61
N TYR A 66 -5.68 -9.65 -1.53
CA TYR A 66 -6.29 -10.95 -1.20
C TYR A 66 -5.50 -11.82 -0.21
N ASP A 67 -4.22 -11.54 -0.03
CA ASP A 67 -3.33 -12.24 0.90
C ASP A 67 -3.24 -11.58 2.28
N VAL A 68 -3.91 -10.43 2.48
CA VAL A 68 -4.06 -9.80 3.79
C VAL A 68 -5.10 -10.56 4.58
N ASP A 69 -4.74 -10.95 5.80
CA ASP A 69 -5.70 -11.58 6.70
C ASP A 69 -6.72 -10.56 7.21
N THR A 70 -8.00 -10.86 7.06
CA THR A 70 -9.10 -10.03 7.57
C THR A 70 -10.11 -10.87 8.35
N GLU A 71 -9.67 -12.01 8.91
CA GLU A 71 -10.52 -12.87 9.73
C GLU A 71 -11.15 -12.07 10.88
N ASP A 72 -12.48 -12.16 10.99
CA ASP A 72 -13.30 -11.49 12.01
C ASP A 72 -13.10 -9.97 12.21
N ALA A 73 -12.40 -9.29 11.29
CA ALA A 73 -12.02 -7.87 11.39
C ALA A 73 -13.19 -6.94 11.68
N PHE A 74 -14.39 -7.25 11.18
CA PHE A 74 -15.61 -6.45 11.38
C PHE A 74 -16.68 -7.18 12.21
N SER A 75 -16.34 -8.28 12.86
CA SER A 75 -17.28 -9.07 13.67
C SER A 75 -17.90 -8.22 14.78
N SER A 76 -19.21 -8.30 14.96
CA SER A 76 -19.95 -7.51 15.97
C SER A 76 -19.85 -5.98 15.79
N THR A 77 -19.64 -5.51 14.56
CA THR A 77 -19.76 -4.10 14.17
C THR A 77 -21.07 -3.86 13.38
N PRO A 78 -21.60 -2.62 13.35
CA PRO A 78 -22.69 -2.23 12.46
C PRO A 78 -22.46 -2.58 10.97
N CYS A 79 -21.20 -2.56 10.52
CA CYS A 79 -20.83 -2.82 9.13
C CYS A 79 -20.34 -4.24 8.86
N GLU A 80 -20.53 -5.20 9.76
CA GLU A 80 -20.09 -6.61 9.61
C GLU A 80 -20.50 -7.22 8.25
N SER A 81 -21.70 -6.89 7.77
CA SER A 81 -22.22 -7.40 6.48
C SER A 81 -21.65 -6.71 5.22
N THR A 82 -21.09 -5.52 5.37
CA THR A 82 -20.56 -4.70 4.27
C THR A 82 -19.05 -4.53 4.34
N SER A 83 -18.42 -5.04 5.40
CA SER A 83 -17.02 -4.82 5.74
C SER A 83 -16.63 -3.35 5.69
N CYS A 84 -17.52 -2.43 6.05
CA CYS A 84 -17.28 -0.99 5.99
C CYS A 84 -16.72 -0.50 4.62
N SER A 85 -17.21 -1.08 3.52
CA SER A 85 -16.75 -0.83 2.14
C SER A 85 -15.31 -1.25 1.83
N VAL A 86 -14.71 -2.12 2.63
CA VAL A 86 -13.42 -2.74 2.32
C VAL A 86 -13.60 -3.71 1.15
N GLU A 87 -12.83 -3.50 0.08
CA GLU A 87 -12.82 -4.38 -1.10
C GLU A 87 -11.52 -5.20 -1.13
N GLN A 88 -11.64 -6.54 -1.09
CA GLN A 88 -10.50 -7.41 -1.33
C GLN A 88 -10.26 -7.61 -2.83
N ARG A 89 -9.08 -7.21 -3.33
CA ARG A 89 -8.76 -7.27 -4.77
C ARG A 89 -7.28 -7.58 -5.02
N SER A 90 -6.96 -8.07 -6.22
CA SER A 90 -5.58 -8.37 -6.63
C SER A 90 -4.84 -7.16 -7.19
N ASP A 91 -5.55 -6.06 -7.45
CA ASP A 91 -5.04 -4.81 -8.04
C ASP A 91 -4.95 -3.66 -7.03
N CYS A 92 -4.90 -3.97 -5.73
CA CYS A 92 -4.74 -2.95 -4.70
C CYS A 92 -3.34 -2.31 -4.74
N PRO A 93 -3.22 -1.02 -4.41
CA PRO A 93 -1.94 -0.38 -4.15
C PRO A 93 -1.17 -1.22 -3.12
N THR A 94 -0.04 -1.81 -3.51
CA THR A 94 0.89 -2.48 -2.58
C THR A 94 1.78 -1.48 -1.84
N GLY A 95 1.57 -0.19 -2.11
CA GLY A 95 2.27 0.90 -1.47
C GLY A 95 3.74 0.89 -1.83
N ASN A 96 4.53 1.24 -0.83
CA ASN A 96 5.98 1.30 -0.94
C ASN A 96 6.65 -0.09 -0.96
N VAL A 97 5.95 -1.20 -0.72
CA VAL A 97 6.60 -2.51 -0.62
C VAL A 97 6.89 -3.08 -2.01
N MET A 98 8.18 -3.27 -2.30
CA MET A 98 8.66 -3.76 -3.59
C MET A 98 9.13 -5.21 -3.50
N THR A 99 8.70 -5.99 -4.48
CA THR A 99 9.10 -7.39 -4.73
C THR A 99 9.49 -7.54 -6.20
N ASP A 100 10.13 -8.65 -6.57
CA ASP A 100 10.47 -8.95 -7.96
C ASP A 100 9.27 -8.91 -8.92
N SER A 101 8.06 -9.09 -8.39
CA SER A 101 6.83 -9.12 -9.19
C SER A 101 6.26 -7.73 -9.52
N ASN A 102 6.53 -6.71 -8.70
CA ASN A 102 5.90 -5.39 -8.83
C ASN A 102 6.89 -4.25 -9.10
N ILE A 103 8.17 -4.35 -8.70
CA ILE A 103 9.10 -3.22 -8.77
C ILE A 103 9.33 -2.72 -10.19
N GLY A 104 9.36 -3.61 -11.18
CA GLY A 104 9.49 -3.21 -12.59
C GLY A 104 8.30 -2.37 -13.07
N THR A 105 7.09 -2.73 -12.64
CA THR A 105 5.85 -1.97 -12.95
C THR A 105 5.86 -0.63 -12.22
N ALA A 106 6.26 -0.60 -10.95
CA ALA A 106 6.34 0.63 -10.16
C ALA A 106 7.37 1.61 -10.75
N VAL A 107 8.58 1.15 -11.09
CA VAL A 107 9.60 1.98 -11.76
C VAL A 107 9.09 2.49 -13.11
N ALA A 108 8.47 1.62 -13.93
CA ALA A 108 7.93 2.04 -15.21
C ALA A 108 6.83 3.11 -15.06
N ALA A 109 5.93 2.94 -14.08
CA ALA A 109 4.92 3.93 -13.75
C ALA A 109 5.54 5.25 -13.28
N TRP A 110 6.55 5.20 -12.41
CA TRP A 110 7.26 6.38 -11.92
C TRP A 110 7.93 7.17 -13.04
N LEU A 111 8.61 6.46 -13.95
CA LEU A 111 9.28 7.08 -15.09
C LEU A 111 8.29 7.65 -16.12
N ALA A 112 7.08 7.09 -16.21
CA ALA A 112 6.03 7.59 -17.09
C ALA A 112 5.30 8.82 -16.51
N ASP A 113 4.92 8.75 -15.23
CA ASP A 113 4.26 9.81 -14.47
C ASP A 113 4.47 9.59 -12.96
N ALA A 114 5.45 10.31 -12.40
CA ALA A 114 5.78 10.24 -10.98
C ALA A 114 4.60 10.65 -10.07
N THR A 115 3.72 11.58 -10.50
CA THR A 115 2.60 12.03 -9.66
C THR A 115 1.58 10.91 -9.51
N THR A 116 1.26 10.24 -10.62
CA THR A 116 0.34 9.09 -10.59
C THR A 116 0.97 7.90 -9.86
N ALA A 117 2.26 7.62 -10.09
CA ALA A 117 2.97 6.56 -9.41
C ALA A 117 3.06 6.79 -7.89
N GLU A 118 3.26 8.02 -7.42
CA GLU A 118 3.30 8.36 -6.00
C GLU A 118 1.97 8.03 -5.31
N THR A 119 0.83 8.18 -5.99
CA THR A 119 -0.48 7.78 -5.42
C THR A 119 -0.69 6.26 -5.34
N THR A 120 0.08 5.48 -6.09
CA THR A 120 -0.12 4.02 -6.21
C THR A 120 0.95 3.22 -5.46
N TYR A 121 2.19 3.70 -5.48
CA TYR A 121 3.36 3.03 -4.95
C TYR A 121 4.07 3.84 -3.87
N GLY A 122 3.58 5.05 -3.56
CA GLY A 122 4.32 6.03 -2.78
C GLY A 122 5.53 6.59 -3.54
N HIS A 123 6.21 7.57 -2.94
CA HIS A 123 7.37 8.21 -3.55
C HIS A 123 8.47 7.17 -3.78
N ILE A 124 9.19 7.21 -4.91
CA ILE A 124 10.21 6.20 -5.21
C ILE A 124 11.29 6.07 -4.13
N SER A 125 11.56 7.15 -3.40
CA SER A 125 12.51 7.19 -2.29
C SER A 125 12.05 6.42 -1.05
N THR A 126 10.77 6.10 -0.91
CA THR A 126 10.21 5.42 0.27
C THR A 126 9.99 3.93 0.04
N TRP A 127 10.30 3.42 -1.15
CA TRP A 127 10.08 2.03 -1.49
C TRP A 127 10.93 1.08 -0.63
N ALA A 128 10.26 0.17 0.08
CA ALA A 128 10.86 -0.92 0.84
C ALA A 128 11.24 -2.05 -0.13
N THR A 129 12.50 -2.07 -0.54
CA THR A 129 13.02 -2.98 -1.57
C THR A 129 13.59 -4.30 -1.06
N GLY A 130 13.53 -4.56 0.25
CA GLY A 130 14.10 -5.78 0.85
C GLY A 130 13.47 -7.11 0.35
N GLY A 131 12.32 -7.05 -0.34
CA GLY A 131 11.69 -8.19 -1.01
C GLY A 131 12.11 -8.38 -2.48
N VAL A 132 13.00 -7.54 -3.02
CA VAL A 132 13.48 -7.59 -4.40
C VAL A 132 14.81 -8.34 -4.44
N THR A 133 14.86 -9.44 -5.18
CA THR A 133 16.07 -10.24 -5.37
C THR A 133 16.74 -9.99 -6.73
N ASP A 134 16.02 -9.40 -7.69
CA ASP A 134 16.54 -9.03 -9.01
C ASP A 134 16.20 -7.56 -9.37
N MET A 135 17.20 -6.70 -9.22
CA MET A 135 17.15 -5.27 -9.61
C MET A 135 17.61 -5.05 -11.06
N SER A 136 17.91 -6.11 -11.80
CA SER A 136 18.45 -5.98 -13.14
C SER A 136 17.42 -5.31 -14.06
N TRP A 137 17.88 -4.33 -14.84
CA TRP A 137 17.08 -3.70 -15.91
C TRP A 137 15.84 -2.92 -15.49
N LEU A 138 15.64 -2.62 -14.19
CA LEU A 138 14.48 -1.87 -13.71
C LEU A 138 14.24 -0.54 -14.44
N PHE A 139 15.34 0.12 -14.83
CA PHE A 139 15.30 1.41 -15.53
C PHE A 139 15.46 1.28 -17.06
N CYS A 140 15.29 0.08 -17.63
CA CYS A 140 15.27 -0.15 -19.08
C CYS A 140 13.84 -0.44 -19.54
N GLY A 141 13.26 0.41 -20.37
CA GLY A 141 11.88 0.20 -20.81
C GLY A 141 11.75 -0.72 -22.01
N ARG A 142 10.64 -1.46 -21.99
CA ARG A 142 10.18 -2.28 -23.10
C ARG A 142 9.56 -1.40 -24.18
N GLN A 143 9.87 -1.67 -25.45
CA GLN A 143 9.19 -1.06 -26.58
C GLN A 143 8.06 -1.99 -27.06
N ASP A 144 6.82 -1.47 -27.20
CA ASP A 144 5.59 -2.25 -27.44
C ASP A 144 5.48 -2.97 -28.80
N TRP A 145 6.53 -3.01 -29.63
CA TRP A 145 6.45 -3.49 -31.03
C TRP A 145 7.21 -4.79 -31.32
N MET A 146 7.64 -5.54 -30.32
CA MET A 146 8.37 -6.79 -30.52
C MET A 146 7.72 -7.97 -29.77
N GLU A 147 6.75 -8.60 -30.42
CA GLU A 147 6.43 -10.00 -30.15
C GLU A 147 7.49 -10.88 -30.82
N GLY A 148 8.32 -11.55 -30.01
CA GLY A 148 9.27 -12.57 -30.48
C GLY A 148 10.61 -12.51 -29.75
N ASP A 149 10.95 -13.60 -29.07
CA ASP A 149 12.13 -13.78 -28.23
C ASP A 149 13.45 -13.29 -28.87
N SER A 150 13.94 -12.15 -28.39
CA SER A 150 15.32 -12.01 -27.95
C SER A 150 15.33 -11.11 -26.73
N TRP A 151 15.23 -11.74 -25.57
CA TRP A 151 15.52 -11.08 -24.30
C TRP A 151 16.93 -10.50 -24.41
N TRP A 152 17.13 -9.27 -23.93
CA TRP A 152 18.41 -8.55 -23.86
C TRP A 152 18.92 -8.02 -25.22
N ASP A 153 18.74 -6.73 -25.50
CA ASP A 153 19.83 -5.86 -26.04
C ASP A 153 19.46 -4.44 -26.51
N ASP A 154 18.28 -3.86 -26.23
CA ASP A 154 18.09 -2.43 -26.53
C ASP A 154 17.36 -1.64 -25.43
N CYS A 155 18.13 -1.03 -24.54
CA CYS A 155 17.67 -0.08 -23.52
C CYS A 155 17.51 1.32 -24.14
N VAL A 156 16.28 1.72 -24.46
CA VAL A 156 15.99 3.05 -25.05
C VAL A 156 14.98 3.86 -24.23
N LEU A 157 14.82 3.60 -22.93
CA LEU A 157 14.28 4.65 -22.05
C LEU A 157 15.43 5.56 -21.64
N SER A 158 15.31 6.83 -22.02
CA SER A 158 16.19 7.88 -21.57
C SER A 158 15.99 8.10 -20.06
N THR A 159 16.68 7.30 -19.25
CA THR A 159 16.94 7.57 -17.82
C THR A 159 17.83 8.78 -17.61
N SER A 160 18.19 9.50 -18.69
CA SER A 160 19.09 10.67 -18.68
C SER A 160 18.63 11.83 -17.77
N SER A 161 17.44 11.72 -17.18
CA SER A 161 16.88 12.67 -16.21
C SER A 161 16.47 12.06 -14.86
N PHE A 162 16.59 10.74 -14.66
CA PHE A 162 16.29 10.15 -13.35
C PHE A 162 17.36 10.57 -12.34
N ASN A 163 16.96 11.32 -11.33
CA ASN A 163 17.84 11.89 -10.31
C ASN A 163 17.16 11.93 -8.93
N GLU A 164 16.27 10.96 -8.68
CA GLU A 164 15.61 10.84 -7.38
C GLU A 164 16.54 10.19 -6.36
N ASP A 165 16.39 10.59 -5.09
CA ASP A 165 17.08 9.94 -3.98
C ASP A 165 16.45 8.57 -3.72
N ILE A 166 17.25 7.52 -3.87
CA ILE A 166 16.85 6.13 -3.58
C ILE A 166 17.73 5.53 -2.46
N GLY A 167 18.31 6.38 -1.60
CA GLY A 167 19.21 5.94 -0.52
C GLY A 167 18.55 5.10 0.57
N ALA A 168 17.21 5.04 0.62
CA ALA A 168 16.45 4.20 1.54
C ALA A 168 16.19 2.78 0.98
N TRP A 169 16.53 2.51 -0.29
CA TRP A 169 16.44 1.17 -0.85
C TRP A 169 17.45 0.28 -0.13
N ASP A 170 16.95 -0.66 0.68
CA ASP A 170 17.77 -1.74 1.20
C ASP A 170 17.75 -2.91 0.19
N THR A 171 18.95 -3.32 -0.21
CA THR A 171 19.21 -4.50 -1.05
C THR A 171 20.46 -5.17 -0.52
#